data_AF-A0A6J2VGF2-F1
#
_entry.id   AF-A0A6J2VGF2-F1
#
_cell.length_a   1.000
_cell.length_b   1.000
_cell.length_c   1.000
_cell.angle_alpha   90.00
_cell.angle_beta   90.00
_cell.angle_gamma   90.00
#
_symmetry.space_group_name_H-M   'P 1'
#
loop_
_entity.id
_entity.type
_entity.pdbx_description
1 polymer ?
#
loop_
_entity_poly.entity_id
_entity_poly.type
_entity_poly.pdbx_seq_one_letter_code
_entity_poly.pdbx_strand_id
1 'polypeptide(L)'
;MDKRLTRIYFVLLLCCQNLTLGCRWINHKFKQYNAECLDLLKEMPEKQIRFVIQALEEITQLFDKDMDSVSWDEDKIDTFLNVLGQQVSGLKSCVHRQVRKNNKLQLYFERLRNHTLQLMGDNIQGWEFVQTQVMRHLRMLESLPAVNSRVS
;
A
#
# COMPACT_ATOMS: atom_id res chain seq x y z
N MET A 1 19.45 -62.24 4.85
CA MET A 1 18.35 -61.39 5.37
C MET A 1 17.17 -62.27 5.70
N ASP A 2 16.72 -62.27 6.96
CA ASP A 2 15.58 -63.07 7.40
C ASP A 2 14.29 -62.56 6.72
N LYS A 3 13.61 -63.47 6.01
CA LYS A 3 12.35 -63.20 5.30
C LYS A 3 11.25 -62.68 6.24
N ARG A 4 11.32 -63.01 7.54
CA ARG A 4 10.41 -62.50 8.58
C ARG A 4 10.70 -61.03 8.91
N LEU A 5 11.96 -60.66 9.07
CA LEU A 5 12.39 -59.27 9.27
C LEU A 5 12.05 -58.39 8.06
N THR A 6 12.24 -58.90 6.84
CA THR A 6 11.86 -58.17 5.61
C THR A 6 10.35 -57.94 5.51
N ARG A 7 9.52 -58.92 5.90
CA ARG A 7 8.05 -58.77 5.93
C ARG A 7 7.60 -57.75 6.97
N ILE A 8 8.18 -57.77 8.16
CA ILE A 8 7.89 -56.78 9.21
C ILE A 8 8.26 -55.37 8.73
N TYR A 9 9.44 -55.22 8.11
CA TYR A 9 9.90 -53.94 7.57
C TYR A 9 8.96 -53.39 6.48
N PHE A 10 8.48 -54.25 5.56
CA PHE A 10 7.49 -53.88 4.55
C PHE A 10 6.14 -53.46 5.16
N VAL A 11 5.65 -54.18 6.18
CA VAL A 11 4.40 -53.83 6.88
C VAL A 11 4.53 -52.50 7.63
N LEU A 12 5.66 -52.25 8.29
CA LEU A 12 5.92 -50.97 8.96
C LEU A 12 6.01 -49.82 7.95
N LEU A 13 6.68 -50.01 6.80
CA LEU A 13 6.71 -49.02 5.72
C LEU A 13 5.31 -48.66 5.20
N LEU A 14 4.46 -49.67 4.97
CA LEU A 14 3.06 -49.47 4.56
C LEU A 14 2.22 -48.81 5.67
N CYS A 15 2.48 -49.11 6.95
CA CYS A 15 1.77 -48.50 8.08
C CYS A 15 2.15 -47.03 8.27
N CYS A 16 3.43 -46.69 8.07
CA CYS A 16 3.94 -45.32 8.14
C CYS A 16 3.43 -44.43 6.99
N GLN A 17 3.25 -44.98 5.79
CA GLN A 17 2.62 -44.27 4.66
C GLN A 17 1.14 -43.90 4.96
N ASN A 18 0.44 -44.73 5.73
CA ASN A 18 -0.94 -44.49 6.14
C ASN A 18 -1.10 -43.46 7.28
N LEU A 19 -0.08 -43.28 8.12
CA LEU A 19 -0.07 -42.25 9.16
C LEU A 19 0.02 -40.83 8.59
N THR A 20 0.72 -40.64 7.46
CA THR A 20 0.74 -39.37 6.72
C THR A 20 -0.52 -39.14 5.87
N LEU A 21 -1.21 -40.20 5.44
CA LEU A 21 -2.52 -40.13 4.76
C LEU A 21 -3.69 -39.84 5.72
N GLY A 22 -3.47 -39.91 7.04
CA GLY A 22 -4.52 -39.85 8.06
C GLY A 22 -4.97 -38.43 8.48
N CYS A 23 -4.20 -37.38 8.18
CA CYS A 23 -4.63 -36.03 8.54
C CYS A 23 -5.53 -35.44 7.46
N ARG A 24 -6.83 -35.78 7.50
CA ARG A 24 -7.86 -35.22 6.61
C ARG A 24 -7.84 -33.68 6.59
N TRP A 25 -7.42 -33.06 7.69
CA TRP A 25 -7.25 -31.62 7.80
C TRP A 25 -6.12 -31.06 6.92
N ILE A 26 -4.96 -31.74 6.82
CA ILE A 26 -3.87 -31.28 5.95
C ILE A 26 -4.34 -31.27 4.49
N ASN A 27 -5.06 -32.30 4.06
CA ASN A 27 -5.49 -32.36 2.66
C ASN A 27 -6.59 -31.35 2.31
N HIS A 28 -7.49 -31.04 3.24
CA HIS A 28 -8.65 -30.18 2.94
C HIS A 28 -8.49 -28.73 3.42
N LYS A 29 -7.84 -28.50 4.55
CA LYS A 29 -7.84 -27.20 5.24
C LYS A 29 -6.50 -26.50 5.20
N PHE A 30 -5.38 -27.23 5.28
CA PHE A 30 -4.06 -26.61 5.22
C PHE A 30 -3.86 -25.84 3.91
N LYS A 31 -4.17 -26.45 2.75
CA LYS A 31 -4.03 -25.77 1.45
C LYS A 31 -4.89 -24.50 1.35
N GLN A 32 -6.11 -24.53 1.90
CA GLN A 32 -7.01 -23.38 1.93
C GLN A 32 -6.43 -22.25 2.80
N TYR A 33 -6.09 -22.54 4.05
CA TYR A 33 -5.56 -21.53 4.97
C TYR A 33 -4.21 -20.99 4.51
N ASN A 34 -3.33 -21.84 3.96
CA ASN A 34 -2.05 -21.39 3.44
C ASN A 34 -2.22 -20.45 2.24
N ALA A 35 -3.18 -20.73 1.35
CA ALA A 35 -3.50 -19.80 0.26
C ALA A 35 -4.03 -18.46 0.79
N GLU A 36 -4.91 -18.48 1.79
CA GLU A 36 -5.42 -17.28 2.46
C GLU A 36 -4.29 -16.49 3.14
N CYS A 37 -3.36 -17.15 3.83
CA CYS A 37 -2.17 -16.50 4.39
C CYS A 37 -1.33 -15.83 3.31
N LEU A 38 -1.09 -16.49 2.18
CA LEU A 38 -0.33 -15.93 1.06
C LEU A 38 -1.02 -14.72 0.45
N ASP A 39 -2.35 -14.76 0.30
CA ASP A 39 -3.13 -13.63 -0.22
C ASP A 39 -3.09 -12.45 0.75
N LEU A 40 -3.23 -12.69 2.05
CA LEU A 40 -3.10 -11.65 3.08
C LEU A 40 -1.70 -11.02 3.06
N LEU A 41 -0.64 -11.83 2.96
CA LEU A 41 0.74 -11.34 2.88
C LEU A 41 0.98 -10.48 1.63
N LYS A 42 0.32 -10.77 0.51
CA LYS A 42 0.38 -9.92 -0.70
C LYS A 42 -0.45 -8.64 -0.57
N GLU A 43 -1.61 -8.72 0.08
CA GLU A 43 -2.50 -7.55 0.24
C GLU A 43 -1.95 -6.51 1.21
N MET A 44 -1.19 -6.91 2.23
CA MET A 44 -0.64 -5.99 3.23
C MET A 44 0.24 -4.87 2.63
N PRO A 45 1.28 -5.16 1.83
CA PRO A 45 2.08 -4.12 1.19
C PRO A 45 1.28 -3.36 0.13
N GLU A 46 0.42 -4.03 -0.64
CA GLU A 46 -0.44 -3.34 -1.62
C GLU A 46 -1.36 -2.30 -0.96
N LYS A 47 -1.94 -2.59 0.21
CA LYS A 47 -2.77 -1.63 0.96
C LYS A 47 -1.99 -0.38 1.36
N GLN A 48 -0.72 -0.54 1.76
CA GLN A 48 0.15 0.60 2.08
C GLN A 48 0.49 1.40 0.81
N ILE A 49 0.90 0.75 -0.28
CA ILE A 49 1.20 1.43 -1.55
C ILE A 49 -0.03 2.20 -2.06
N ARG A 50 -1.23 1.62 -1.95
CA ARG A 50 -2.49 2.31 -2.31
C ARG A 50 -2.76 3.53 -1.46
N PHE A 51 -2.46 3.47 -0.17
CA PHE A 51 -2.56 4.63 0.71
C PHE A 51 -1.62 5.75 0.22
N VAL A 52 -0.37 5.42 -0.16
CA VAL A 52 0.57 6.39 -0.74
C VAL A 52 0.04 6.97 -2.04
N ILE A 53 -0.43 6.14 -2.97
CA ILE A 53 -1.03 6.58 -4.24
C ILE A 53 -2.16 7.58 -3.98
N GLN A 54 -3.10 7.23 -3.10
CA GLN A 54 -4.21 8.13 -2.80
C GLN A 54 -3.71 9.44 -2.17
N ALA A 55 -2.78 9.39 -1.22
CA ALA A 55 -2.23 10.60 -0.60
C ALA A 55 -1.59 11.54 -1.63
N LEU A 56 -0.81 11.00 -2.59
CA LEU A 56 -0.20 11.78 -3.66
C LEU A 56 -1.25 12.37 -4.63
N GLU A 57 -2.31 11.62 -4.95
CA GLU A 57 -3.43 12.10 -5.77
C GLU A 57 -4.20 13.24 -5.08
N GLU A 58 -4.43 13.16 -3.77
CA GLU A 58 -5.08 14.22 -3.01
C GLU A 58 -4.19 15.47 -2.88
N ILE A 59 -2.87 15.29 -2.72
CA ILE A 59 -1.90 16.40 -2.76
C ILE A 59 -1.93 17.04 -4.15
N THR A 60 -1.91 16.26 -5.23
CA THR A 60 -1.97 16.80 -6.61
C THR A 60 -3.19 17.70 -6.77
N GLN A 61 -4.38 17.23 -6.37
CA GLN A 61 -5.62 18.01 -6.43
C GLN A 61 -5.63 19.27 -5.58
N LEU A 62 -4.81 19.34 -4.53
CA LEU A 62 -4.70 20.52 -3.66
C LEU A 62 -3.95 21.67 -4.35
N PHE A 63 -3.05 21.37 -5.28
CA PHE A 63 -2.24 22.33 -6.03
C PHE A 63 -2.71 22.53 -7.47
N ASP A 64 -3.59 21.66 -7.99
CA ASP A 64 -4.14 21.76 -9.35
C ASP A 64 -5.32 22.75 -9.47
N LYS A 65 -5.93 23.16 -8.35
CA LYS A 65 -7.12 24.02 -8.33
C LYS A 65 -6.85 25.31 -7.56
N ASP A 66 -7.22 26.43 -8.17
CA ASP A 66 -7.35 27.76 -7.53
C ASP A 66 -6.04 28.35 -6.98
N MET A 67 -5.02 28.43 -7.84
CA MET A 67 -3.76 29.12 -7.55
C MET A 67 -3.73 30.59 -7.96
N ASP A 68 -4.78 31.10 -8.63
CA ASP A 68 -4.84 32.45 -9.20
C ASP A 68 -4.62 33.59 -8.17
N SER A 69 -4.79 33.31 -6.88
CA SER A 69 -4.58 34.27 -5.80
C SER A 69 -3.11 34.43 -5.37
N VAL A 70 -2.21 33.50 -5.74
CA VAL A 70 -0.84 33.47 -5.22
C VAL A 70 0.19 33.60 -6.34
N SER A 71 1.23 34.43 -6.13
CA SER A 71 2.32 34.66 -7.08
C SER A 71 3.37 33.53 -7.11
N TRP A 72 2.92 32.27 -7.07
CA TRP A 72 3.82 31.13 -7.16
C TRP A 72 4.48 31.04 -8.53
N ASP A 73 5.68 30.47 -8.54
CA ASP A 73 6.44 30.21 -9.74
C ASP A 73 5.80 29.02 -10.47
N GLU A 74 5.08 29.31 -11.55
CA GLU A 74 4.32 28.35 -12.34
C GLU A 74 5.19 27.15 -12.78
N ASP A 75 6.42 27.41 -13.24
CA ASP A 75 7.36 26.36 -13.68
C ASP A 75 7.70 25.40 -12.53
N LYS A 76 7.84 25.91 -11.31
CA LYS A 76 8.12 25.07 -10.13
C LYS A 76 6.91 24.24 -9.74
N ILE A 77 5.70 24.79 -9.82
CA ILE A 77 4.49 24.05 -9.53
C ILE A 77 4.24 22.95 -10.56
N ASP A 78 4.40 23.27 -11.84
CA ASP A 78 4.30 22.28 -12.92
C ASP A 78 5.31 21.16 -12.75
N THR A 79 6.56 21.50 -12.41
CA THR A 79 7.59 20.50 -12.09
C THR A 79 7.17 19.63 -10.92
N PHE A 80 6.65 20.23 -9.84
CA PHE A 80 6.18 19.49 -8.67
C PHE A 80 5.04 18.53 -9.00
N LEU A 81 4.00 19.02 -9.70
CA LEU A 81 2.84 18.21 -10.11
C LEU A 81 3.25 17.08 -11.06
N ASN A 82 4.18 17.33 -11.99
CA ASN A 82 4.72 16.31 -12.87
C ASN A 82 5.47 15.21 -12.09
N VAL A 83 6.30 15.58 -11.12
CA VAL A 83 7.01 14.61 -10.26
C VAL A 83 6.03 13.79 -9.42
N LEU A 84 4.98 14.40 -8.87
CA LEU A 84 3.90 13.67 -8.18
C LEU A 84 3.19 12.69 -9.13
N GLY A 85 2.87 13.12 -10.35
CA GLY A 85 2.24 12.29 -11.37
C GLY A 85 3.10 11.08 -11.75
N GLN A 86 4.42 11.26 -11.91
CA GLN A 86 5.35 10.17 -12.16
C GLN A 86 5.40 9.16 -11.00
N GLN A 87 5.43 9.62 -9.75
CA GLN A 87 5.34 8.74 -8.58
C GLN A 87 4.04 7.94 -8.55
N VAL A 88 2.91 8.59 -8.78
CA VAL A 88 1.59 7.93 -8.83
C VAL A 88 1.56 6.87 -9.92
N SER A 89 2.06 7.18 -11.12
CA SER A 89 2.13 6.25 -12.25
C SER A 89 2.99 5.03 -11.93
N GLY A 90 4.19 5.26 -11.39
CA GLY A 90 5.11 4.20 -10.99
C GLY A 90 4.50 3.28 -9.92
N LEU A 91 3.93 3.86 -8.85
CA LEU A 91 3.31 3.10 -7.77
C LEU A 91 2.06 2.32 -8.23
N LYS A 92 1.27 2.87 -9.16
CA LYS A 92 0.13 2.17 -9.75
C LYS A 92 0.52 0.89 -10.47
N SER A 93 1.74 0.84 -11.04
CA SER A 93 2.25 -0.38 -11.68
C SER A 93 2.55 -1.51 -10.69
N CYS A 94 2.78 -1.19 -9.42
CA CYS A 94 3.11 -2.17 -8.37
C CYS A 94 1.87 -2.85 -7.74
N VAL A 95 0.65 -2.46 -8.14
CA VAL A 95 -0.57 -2.84 -7.43
C VAL A 95 -1.61 -3.40 -8.41
N HIS A 96 -2.17 -4.59 -8.12
CA HIS A 96 -2.95 -5.32 -9.13
C HIS A 96 -4.47 -5.17 -9.01
N ARG A 97 -5.02 -5.04 -7.78
CA ARG A 97 -6.49 -4.94 -7.55
C ARG A 97 -6.98 -3.57 -7.14
N GLN A 98 -7.84 -2.90 -7.91
CA GLN A 98 -8.45 -1.66 -7.42
C GLN A 98 -9.28 -1.89 -6.14
N VAL A 99 -8.94 -1.18 -5.07
CA VAL A 99 -9.68 -1.17 -3.79
C VAL A 99 -10.32 0.21 -3.62
N ARG A 100 -11.40 0.27 -2.84
CA ARG A 100 -12.11 1.50 -2.51
C ARG A 100 -11.17 2.53 -1.86
N LYS A 101 -11.30 3.80 -2.27
CA LYS A 101 -10.60 4.93 -1.67
C LYS A 101 -10.89 5.03 -0.17
N ASN A 102 -9.91 5.49 0.58
CA ASN A 102 -10.05 5.81 1.99
C ASN A 102 -10.76 7.16 2.15
N ASN A 103 -12.06 7.11 2.47
CA ASN A 103 -12.87 8.32 2.67
C ASN A 103 -12.32 9.25 3.77
N LYS A 104 -11.66 8.70 4.81
CA LYS A 104 -11.09 9.53 5.88
C LYS A 104 -9.91 10.36 5.37
N LEU A 105 -9.10 9.78 4.50
CA LEU A 105 -7.98 10.50 3.87
C LEU A 105 -8.48 11.60 2.95
N GLN A 106 -9.49 11.30 2.13
CA GLN A 106 -10.13 12.30 1.27
C GLN A 106 -10.71 13.46 2.08
N LEU A 107 -11.48 13.16 3.14
CA LEU A 107 -12.05 14.19 4.03
C LEU A 107 -10.97 15.02 4.74
N TYR A 108 -9.81 14.44 5.05
CA TYR A 108 -8.69 15.18 5.63
C TYR A 108 -8.16 16.25 4.65
N PHE A 109 -7.89 15.89 3.40
CA PHE A 109 -7.41 16.83 2.40
C PHE A 109 -8.47 17.86 2.00
N GLU A 110 -9.75 17.47 1.98
CA GLU A 110 -10.85 18.41 1.78
C GLU A 110 -10.90 19.48 2.88
N ARG A 111 -10.72 19.09 4.15
CA ARG A 111 -10.62 20.04 5.27
C ARG A 111 -9.40 20.95 5.14
N LEU A 112 -8.26 20.39 4.72
CA LEU A 112 -7.04 21.16 4.51
C LEU A 112 -7.27 22.23 3.43
N ARG A 113 -7.89 21.86 2.30
CA ARG A 113 -8.29 22.80 1.25
C ARG A 113 -9.26 23.87 1.77
N ASN A 114 -10.32 23.47 2.46
CA ASN A 114 -11.32 24.42 2.96
C ASN A 114 -10.72 25.40 3.97
N HIS A 115 -9.80 24.94 4.82
CA HIS A 115 -9.07 25.83 5.73
C HIS A 115 -8.20 26.84 4.96
N THR A 116 -7.60 26.41 3.86
CA THR A 116 -6.85 27.30 2.96
C THR A 116 -7.77 28.36 2.36
N LEU A 117 -8.90 27.94 1.74
CA LEU A 117 -9.91 28.82 1.15
C LEU A 117 -10.48 29.84 2.15
N GLN A 118 -10.74 29.41 3.39
CA GLN A 118 -11.25 30.29 4.45
C GLN A 118 -10.23 31.34 4.92
N LEU A 119 -8.93 31.02 4.88
CA LEU A 119 -7.84 31.92 5.26
C LEU A 119 -7.33 32.79 4.10
N MET A 120 -7.84 32.58 2.87
CA MET A 120 -7.46 33.36 1.67
C MET A 120 -7.96 34.82 1.67
N GLY A 121 -8.43 35.34 2.81
CA GLY A 121 -8.80 36.74 2.98
C GLY A 121 -7.61 37.73 3.00
N ASP A 122 -6.37 37.25 3.23
CA ASP A 122 -5.12 38.02 2.97
C ASP A 122 -3.86 37.09 2.86
N ASN A 123 -4.02 36.08 2.01
CA ASN A 123 -3.14 35.66 0.90
C ASN A 123 -1.78 34.92 1.03
N ILE A 124 -1.10 34.76 2.18
CA ILE A 124 0.18 33.97 2.19
C ILE A 124 0.19 32.86 3.25
N GLN A 125 -0.29 33.16 4.45
CA GLN A 125 -0.18 32.26 5.60
C GLN A 125 -0.95 30.95 5.44
N GLY A 126 -2.11 30.97 4.77
CA GLY A 126 -2.90 29.77 4.50
C GLY A 126 -2.15 28.77 3.61
N TRP A 127 -1.46 29.27 2.59
CA TRP A 127 -0.68 28.46 1.67
C TRP A 127 0.67 28.02 2.25
N GLU A 128 1.32 28.84 3.07
CA GLU A 128 2.48 28.41 3.87
C GLU A 128 2.13 27.25 4.81
N PHE A 129 0.95 27.28 5.42
CA PHE A 129 0.44 26.17 6.23
C PHE A 129 0.23 24.91 5.38
N VAL A 130 -0.38 25.02 4.20
CA VAL A 130 -0.55 23.89 3.27
C VAL A 130 0.80 23.29 2.88
N GLN A 131 1.75 24.12 2.45
CA GLN A 131 3.10 23.68 2.10
C GLN A 131 3.75 22.93 3.26
N THR A 132 3.60 23.43 4.49
CA THR A 132 4.09 22.78 5.70
C THR A 132 3.46 21.40 5.93
N GLN A 133 2.14 21.28 5.78
CA GLN A 133 1.46 20.00 5.92
C GLN A 133 1.89 19.01 4.83
N VAL A 134 1.98 19.46 3.58
CA VAL A 134 2.36 18.63 2.43
C VAL A 134 3.79 18.15 2.56
N MET A 135 4.74 19.02 2.94
CA MET A 135 6.12 18.62 3.24
C MET A 135 6.18 17.54 4.33
N ARG A 136 5.39 17.69 5.40
CA ARG A 136 5.32 16.68 6.47
C ARG A 136 4.78 15.35 5.95
N HIS A 137 3.75 15.38 5.11
CA HIS A 137 3.17 14.18 4.53
C HIS A 137 4.15 13.47 3.59
N LEU A 138 4.83 14.19 2.71
CA LEU A 138 5.81 13.60 1.79
C LEU A 138 6.95 12.90 2.56
N ARG A 139 7.47 13.50 3.64
CA ARG A 139 8.46 12.86 4.52
C ARG A 139 7.91 11.62 5.22
N MET A 140 6.63 11.66 5.65
CA MET A 140 5.98 10.51 6.27
C MET A 140 5.82 9.36 5.25
N LEU A 141 5.44 9.66 4.01
CA LEU A 141 5.29 8.66 2.95
C LEU A 141 6.62 7.95 2.65
N GLU A 142 7.74 8.67 2.62
CA GLU A 142 9.08 8.11 2.45
C GLU A 142 9.44 7.11 3.57
N SER A 143 8.98 7.35 4.80
CA SER A 143 9.24 6.47 5.94
C SER A 143 8.42 5.17 5.95
N LEU A 144 7.44 5.02 5.04
CA LEU A 144 6.57 3.84 5.04
C LEU A 144 7.34 2.58 4.64
N PRO A 145 7.18 1.45 5.39
CA PRO A 145 7.91 0.21 5.11
C PRO A 145 7.70 -0.32 3.69
N ALA A 146 6.51 -0.13 3.11
CA ALA A 146 6.21 -0.57 1.75
C ALA A 146 6.92 0.27 0.65
N VAL A 147 7.43 1.46 1.00
CA VAL A 147 8.23 2.32 0.11
C VAL A 147 9.72 2.09 0.34
N ASN A 148 10.11 1.83 1.59
CA ASN A 148 11.50 1.60 2.00
C ASN A 148 11.93 0.12 1.99
N SER A 149 11.11 -0.79 1.45
CA SER A 149 11.53 -2.16 1.23
C SER A 149 12.59 -2.17 0.12
N ARG A 150 13.86 -2.29 0.52
CA ARG A 150 14.97 -2.52 -0.40
C ARG A 150 14.58 -3.63 -1.36
N VAL A 151 14.62 -3.32 -2.66
CA VAL A 151 14.65 -4.32 -3.71
C VAL A 151 15.95 -5.09 -3.49
N SER A 152 15.84 -6.22 -2.79
CA SER A 152 16.90 -7.22 -2.62
C SER A 152 16.89 -8.18 -3.78
#